data_AF-A0A7W1XIN4-F1
#
_entry.id   AF-A0A7W1XIN4-F1
#
_cell.length_a   1.000
_cell.length_b   1.000
_cell.length_c   1.000
_cell.angle_alpha   90.00
_cell.angle_beta   90.00
_cell.angle_gamma   90.00
#
_symmetry.space_group_name_H-M   'P 1'
#
loop_
_entity.id
_entity.type
_entity.pdbx_description
1 polymer ?
#
loop_
_entity_poly.entity_id
_entity_poly.type
_entity_poly.pdbx_seq_one_letter_code
_entity_poly.pdbx_strand_id
1 'polypeptide(L)'
;MDIKKSLLNFVTDGVVTCKQLADFYDIYHENKEFSDAMDFLGESIQIDMSQLKEELYASEDAHVLGVIEYMQKHYPSAISLIDLIPKEKRRFVH
;
A
#
# COMPACT_ATOMS: atom_id res chain seq x y z
N MET A 1 6.09 -8.72 -16.93
CA MET A 1 6.69 -9.01 -15.61
C MET A 1 5.78 -10.00 -14.90
N ASP A 2 6.31 -10.98 -14.17
CA ASP A 2 5.52 -11.99 -13.46
C ASP A 2 5.01 -11.42 -12.12
N ILE A 3 3.70 -11.38 -11.91
CA ILE A 3 3.10 -10.82 -10.70
C ILE A 3 3.37 -11.69 -9.48
N LYS A 4 3.40 -13.03 -9.61
CA LYS A 4 3.64 -13.95 -8.49
C LYS A 4 5.05 -13.80 -7.95
N LYS A 5 6.03 -13.64 -8.84
CA LYS A 5 7.42 -13.41 -8.45
C LYS A 5 7.60 -12.06 -7.74
N SER A 6 7.01 -11.00 -8.29
CA SER A 6 7.08 -9.67 -7.68
C SER A 6 6.34 -9.62 -6.36
N LEU A 7 5.17 -10.26 -6.27
CA LEU A 7 4.40 -10.41 -5.05
C LEU A 7 5.22 -11.11 -3.96
N LEU A 8 5.87 -12.23 -4.28
CA LEU A 8 6.70 -12.95 -3.33
C LEU A 8 7.81 -12.06 -2.77
N ASN A 9 8.50 -11.32 -3.64
CA ASN A 9 9.51 -10.35 -3.20
C ASN A 9 8.90 -9.25 -2.32
N PHE A 10 7.69 -8.79 -2.67
CA PHE A 10 6.96 -7.74 -1.98
C PHE A 10 6.58 -8.10 -0.55
N VAL A 11 6.12 -9.34 -0.30
CA VAL A 11 5.78 -9.82 1.04
C VAL A 11 6.99 -10.29 1.85
N THR A 12 8.10 -10.71 1.22
CA THR A 12 9.31 -11.11 1.95
C THR A 12 10.01 -9.95 2.66
N ASP A 13 9.79 -8.72 2.21
CA ASP A 13 10.33 -7.53 2.87
C ASP A 13 9.67 -7.25 4.24
N GLY A 14 8.55 -7.93 4.55
CA GLY A 14 7.89 -7.96 5.86
C GLY A 14 7.12 -6.69 6.24
N VAL A 15 7.56 -5.53 5.74
CA VAL A 15 6.91 -4.23 5.87
C VAL A 15 6.86 -3.57 4.50
N VAL A 16 5.68 -3.05 4.14
CA VAL A 16 5.46 -2.41 2.83
C VAL A 16 5.12 -0.94 2.99
N THR A 17 5.77 -0.13 2.16
CA THR A 17 5.59 1.32 2.08
C THR A 17 4.44 1.71 1.16
N CYS A 18 3.87 2.90 1.34
CA CYS A 18 2.82 3.40 0.44
C CYS A 18 3.31 3.56 -1.00
N LYS A 19 4.56 3.95 -1.18
CA LYS A 19 5.21 4.01 -2.49
C LYS A 19 5.31 2.63 -3.15
N GLN A 20 5.79 1.63 -2.41
CA GLN A 20 5.83 0.26 -2.93
C GLN A 20 4.44 -0.25 -3.33
N LEU A 21 3.41 0.04 -2.53
CA LEU A 21 2.02 -0.35 -2.85
C LEU A 21 1.52 0.36 -4.11
N ALA A 22 1.82 1.65 -4.28
CA ALA A 22 1.48 2.39 -5.49
C ALA A 22 2.21 1.83 -6.72
N ASP A 23 3.53 1.60 -6.62
CA ASP A 23 4.33 1.04 -7.70
C ASP A 23 3.81 -0.36 -8.10
N PHE A 24 3.43 -1.19 -7.12
CA PHE A 24 2.84 -2.50 -7.39
C PHE A 24 1.50 -2.39 -8.13
N TYR A 25 0.61 -1.50 -7.67
CA TYR A 25 -0.66 -1.26 -8.34
C TYR A 25 -0.46 -0.77 -9.78
N ASP A 26 0.35 0.26 -9.99
CA ASP A 26 0.56 0.87 -11.30
C ASP A 26 1.09 -0.14 -12.32
N ILE A 27 1.94 -1.07 -11.86
CA ILE A 27 2.53 -2.11 -12.71
C ILE A 27 1.56 -3.28 -12.97
N TYR A 28 0.70 -3.63 -12.02
CA TYR A 28 0.00 -4.91 -12.04
C TYR A 28 -1.53 -4.85 -12.02
N HIS A 29 -2.17 -3.70 -11.84
CA HIS A 29 -3.63 -3.60 -11.71
C HIS A 29 -4.42 -4.16 -12.91
N GLU A 30 -3.84 -4.16 -14.12
CA GLU A 30 -4.46 -4.74 -15.31
C GLU A 30 -4.19 -6.25 -15.46
N ASN A 31 -3.35 -6.84 -14.59
CA ASN A 31 -3.03 -8.26 -14.65
C ASN A 31 -4.23 -9.11 -14.22
N LYS A 32 -4.51 -10.19 -14.94
CA LYS A 32 -5.63 -11.09 -14.64
C LYS A 32 -5.52 -11.76 -13.26
N GLU A 33 -4.30 -11.98 -12.77
CA GLU A 33 -4.03 -12.60 -11.47
C GLU A 33 -3.93 -11.54 -10.35
N PHE A 34 -4.22 -10.27 -10.63
CA PHE A 34 -4.10 -9.19 -9.65
C PHE A 34 -5.01 -9.40 -8.44
N SER A 35 -6.25 -9.85 -8.65
CA SER A 35 -7.18 -10.13 -7.55
C SER A 35 -6.65 -11.22 -6.63
N ASP A 36 -6.12 -12.31 -7.20
CA ASP A 36 -5.53 -13.41 -6.43
C ASP A 36 -4.29 -12.95 -5.65
N ALA A 37 -3.47 -12.09 -6.27
CA ALA A 37 -2.33 -11.48 -5.62
C ALA A 37 -2.75 -10.61 -4.43
N MET A 38 -3.86 -9.89 -4.55
CA MET A 38 -4.38 -9.05 -3.47
C MET A 38 -4.92 -9.83 -2.29
N ASP A 39 -5.61 -10.95 -2.55
CA ASP A 39 -6.09 -11.83 -1.49
C ASP A 39 -4.92 -12.41 -0.66
N PHE A 40 -3.84 -12.80 -1.34
CA PHE A 40 -2.62 -13.28 -0.69
C PHE A 40 -1.87 -12.16 0.05
N LEU A 41 -1.75 -10.96 -0.55
CA LEU A 41 -1.18 -9.78 0.10
C LEU A 41 -1.88 -9.51 1.41
N GLY A 42 -3.23 -9.51 1.39
CA GLY A 42 -4.00 -9.16 2.56
C GLY A 42 -3.61 -9.95 3.79
N GLU A 43 -3.35 -11.25 3.65
CA GLU A 43 -2.96 -12.13 4.77
C GLU A 43 -1.55 -11.90 5.30
N SER A 44 -0.70 -11.24 4.51
CA SER A 44 0.75 -11.23 4.72
C SER A 44 1.33 -9.83 4.98
N ILE A 45 0.61 -8.74 4.65
CA ILE A 45 1.23 -7.40 4.71
C ILE A 45 1.19 -6.76 6.10
N GLN A 46 2.28 -6.07 6.44
CA GLN A 46 2.31 -5.05 7.46
C GLN A 46 2.60 -3.69 6.80
N ILE A 47 1.76 -2.70 7.03
CA ILE A 47 1.90 -1.33 6.50
C ILE A 47 2.71 -0.50 7.50
N ASP A 48 3.71 0.24 7.01
CA ASP A 48 4.52 1.13 7.84
C ASP A 48 3.75 2.41 8.22
N MET A 49 3.33 2.53 9.48
CA MET A 49 2.67 3.76 9.94
C MET A 49 3.66 4.89 10.22
N SER A 50 4.93 4.57 10.49
CA SER A 50 5.94 5.59 10.76
C SER A 50 6.20 6.41 9.49
N GLN A 51 6.32 5.75 8.34
CA GLN A 51 6.40 6.41 7.04
C GLN A 51 5.13 7.21 6.74
N LEU A 52 3.95 6.63 7.01
CA LEU A 52 2.66 7.32 6.82
C LEU A 52 2.59 8.63 7.63
N LYS A 53 3.09 8.62 8.86
CA LYS A 53 3.17 9.78 9.74
C LYS A 53 4.26 10.75 9.29
N GLU A 54 5.39 10.28 8.81
CA GLU A 54 6.50 11.12 8.36
C GLU A 54 6.11 11.90 7.09
N GLU A 55 5.46 11.23 6.12
CA GLU A 55 4.89 11.86 4.93
C GLU A 55 3.78 12.87 5.29
N LEU A 56 3.01 12.59 6.36
CA LEU A 56 2.06 13.56 6.93
C LEU A 56 2.77 14.79 7.52
N TYR A 57 3.81 14.59 8.33
CA TYR A 57 4.53 15.69 8.98
C TYR A 57 5.25 16.59 7.97
N ALA A 58 5.72 16.01 6.85
CA ALA A 58 6.40 16.74 5.79
C ALA A 58 5.44 17.46 4.81
N SER A 59 4.13 17.20 4.90
CA SER A 59 3.12 17.82 4.05
C SER A 59 2.85 19.27 4.46
N GLU A 60 2.71 20.18 3.47
CA GLU A 60 2.26 21.56 3.70
C GLU A 60 0.84 21.62 4.32
N ASP A 61 0.10 20.50 4.28
CA ASP A 61 -1.28 20.36 4.77
C ASP A 61 -1.38 19.62 6.13
N ALA A 62 -0.29 19.53 6.90
CA ALA A 62 -0.19 18.78 8.17
C ALA A 62 -1.22 19.14 9.27
N HIS A 63 -2.05 20.17 9.07
CA HIS A 63 -3.05 20.67 10.02
C HIS A 63 -4.50 20.24 9.74
N VAL A 64 -4.80 19.49 8.67
CA VAL A 64 -6.18 19.13 8.26
C VAL A 64 -6.34 17.60 8.23
N LEU A 65 -7.49 17.07 7.77
CA LEU A 65 -7.73 15.70 7.25
C LEU A 65 -6.65 15.15 6.26
N GLY A 66 -5.50 15.82 6.16
CA GLY A 66 -4.45 15.77 5.16
C GLY A 66 -3.73 14.45 5.02
N VAL A 67 -3.80 13.48 5.94
CA VAL A 67 -3.16 12.16 5.69
C VAL A 67 -3.84 11.49 4.50
N ILE A 68 -5.17 11.37 4.57
CA ILE A 68 -5.94 10.69 3.54
C ILE A 68 -5.92 11.56 2.28
N GLU A 69 -6.05 12.88 2.40
CA GLU A 69 -6.05 13.77 1.23
C GLU A 69 -4.67 13.86 0.54
N TYR A 70 -3.57 13.92 1.31
CA TYR A 70 -2.19 13.89 0.78
C TYR A 70 -1.92 12.54 0.12
N MET A 71 -2.23 11.43 0.77
CA MET A 71 -2.05 10.11 0.18
C MET A 71 -2.97 9.90 -1.02
N GLN A 72 -4.21 10.40 -1.00
CA GLN A 72 -5.07 10.35 -2.19
C GLN A 72 -4.54 11.20 -3.32
N LYS A 73 -3.85 12.31 -3.03
CA LYS A 73 -3.25 13.19 -4.04
C LYS A 73 -1.94 12.63 -4.61
N HIS A 74 -1.09 12.04 -3.77
CA HIS A 74 0.27 11.63 -4.12
C HIS A 74 0.43 10.11 -4.33
N TYR A 75 -0.43 9.30 -3.70
CA TYR A 75 -0.46 7.84 -3.81
C TYR A 75 -1.91 7.29 -3.95
N PRO A 76 -2.74 7.81 -4.87
CA PRO A 76 -4.13 7.37 -5.04
C PRO A 76 -4.24 5.85 -5.28
N SER A 77 -3.28 5.28 -6.02
CA SER A 77 -3.16 3.85 -6.28
C SER A 77 -2.95 3.05 -4.99
N ALA A 78 -2.12 3.54 -4.06
CA ALA A 78 -1.86 2.86 -2.78
C ALA A 78 -3.10 2.88 -1.87
N ILE A 79 -3.83 4.00 -1.80
CA ILE A 79 -5.09 4.07 -1.05
C ILE A 79 -6.11 3.09 -1.62
N SER A 80 -6.28 3.08 -2.94
CA SER A 80 -7.17 2.15 -3.63
C SER A 80 -6.81 0.69 -3.32
N LEU A 81 -5.52 0.38 -3.29
CA LEU A 81 -5.02 -0.96 -2.99
C LEU A 81 -5.19 -1.34 -1.50
N ILE A 82 -4.97 -0.41 -0.58
CA ILE A 82 -5.25 -0.61 0.85
C ILE A 82 -6.72 -0.96 1.04
N ASP A 83 -7.65 -0.28 0.34
CA ASP A 83 -9.08 -0.55 0.45
C ASP A 83 -9.52 -1.93 -0.04
N LEU A 84 -8.79 -2.50 -1.00
CA LEU A 84 -9.02 -3.87 -1.48
C LEU A 84 -8.60 -4.94 -0.47
N ILE A 85 -7.67 -4.64 0.43
CA ILE A 85 -7.25 -5.57 1.48
C ILE A 85 -8.29 -5.57 2.60
N PRO A 86 -8.84 -6.71 3.06
CA PRO A 86 -9.78 -6.72 4.17
C PRO A 86 -9.16 -6.12 5.45
N LYS A 87 -9.92 -5.28 6.16
CA LYS A 87 -9.42 -4.48 7.30
C LYS A 87 -8.81 -5.34 8.40
N GLU A 88 -9.39 -6.49 8.66
CA GLU A 88 -8.95 -7.47 9.65
C GLU A 88 -7.63 -8.15 9.30
N LYS A 89 -7.21 -8.10 8.03
CA LYS A 89 -5.94 -8.65 7.58
C LYS A 89 -4.82 -7.60 7.52
N ARG A 90 -5.15 -6.30 7.47
CA ARG A 90 -4.18 -5.19 7.53
C ARG A 90 -3.50 -5.15 8.90
N ARG A 91 -2.18 -5.34 8.94
CA ARG A 91 -1.38 -5.12 10.16
C ARG A 91 -0.59 -3.83 10.01
N PHE A 92 -0.47 -3.03 11.07
CA PHE A 92 0.19 -1.73 11.03
C PHE A 92 1.39 -1.74 11.99
N VAL A 93 2.57 -1.36 11.51
CA VAL A 93 3.79 -1.25 12.33
C VAL A 93 3.79 0.13 12.99
N HIS A 94 4.09 0.21 14.30
CA HIS A 94 4.07 1.45 15.09
C HIS A 94 5.42 2.16 15.12
#